data_AF-A0A2Z6R3T3-F1
#
_entry.id   AF-A0A2Z6R3T3-F1
#
_cell.length_a   1.000
_cell.length_b   1.000
_cell.length_c   1.000
_cell.angle_alpha   90.00
_cell.angle_beta   90.00
_cell.angle_gamma   90.00
#
_symmetry.space_group_name_H-M   'P 1'
#
loop_
_entity.id
_entity.type
_entity.pdbx_description
1 polymer ?
#
loop_
_entity_poly.entity_id
_entity_poly.type
_entity_poly.pdbx_seq_one_letter_code
_entity_poly.pdbx_strand_id
1 'polypeptide(L)'
;MSQDQLNSVSDDWKKQTKHISFQNGNNAPSLSSNLLNIYSQNYEGEINLSQFPNLRRISFNNNVQVNNFECIDISENMELSKIVLNESSAAFPLRNSNCKLLIKERQLSQVVVFYHKLKYANNTSYWIEKYKLLGKQEVLPYAFVENGKKMEQLEAEIEKLNQSIAEKDQQIESLKKENEQTPTLSQFKELVEIVFSPNTDLDFNSLKKEIKELKLKFYLPYFQKEKDAFTKLITDAKEKAGTHLEKFLGLLLQIQKQIIERQQESDSFAQGQLSAYQIILQEKLEYDELQKLLNEQKKLLALEEQLRFLQSNTEDLSN
;
A
#
# COMPACT_ATOMS: atom_id res chain seq x y z
N MET A 1 16.85 -24.69 -22.36
CA MET A 1 18.22 -24.98 -22.84
C MET A 1 19.26 -24.00 -22.29
N SER A 2 19.09 -22.68 -22.43
CA SER A 2 20.09 -21.70 -21.97
C SER A 2 20.21 -21.63 -20.44
N GLN A 3 19.10 -21.77 -19.70
CA GLN A 3 19.12 -21.84 -18.24
C GLN A 3 19.80 -23.12 -17.73
N ASP A 4 19.60 -24.25 -18.41
CA ASP A 4 20.21 -25.53 -18.04
C ASP A 4 21.74 -25.46 -18.12
N GLN A 5 22.27 -24.79 -19.14
CA GLN A 5 23.70 -24.53 -19.25
C GLN A 5 24.22 -23.67 -18.09
N LEU A 6 23.48 -22.62 -17.70
CA LEU A 6 23.85 -21.79 -16.55
C LEU A 6 23.79 -22.57 -15.23
N ASN A 7 22.79 -23.44 -15.07
CA ASN A 7 22.64 -24.30 -13.89
C ASN A 7 23.78 -25.33 -13.80
N SER A 8 24.30 -25.79 -14.94
CA SER A 8 25.41 -26.74 -15.00
C SER A 8 26.79 -26.16 -14.65
N VAL A 9 26.91 -24.82 -14.55
CA VAL A 9 28.16 -24.16 -14.15
C VAL A 9 28.42 -24.37 -12.65
N SER A 10 29.68 -24.61 -12.28
CA SER A 10 30.06 -24.81 -10.87
C SER A 10 29.92 -23.52 -10.04
N ASP A 11 29.72 -23.67 -8.73
CA ASP A 11 29.58 -22.52 -7.82
C ASP A 11 30.83 -21.64 -7.78
N ASP A 12 32.01 -22.21 -7.97
CA ASP A 12 33.27 -21.47 -8.06
C ASP A 12 33.30 -20.58 -9.30
N TRP A 13 32.85 -21.11 -10.45
CA TRP A 13 32.74 -20.33 -11.68
C TRP A 13 31.71 -19.22 -11.52
N LYS A 14 30.57 -19.50 -10.87
CA LYS A 14 29.53 -18.49 -10.59
C LYS A 14 30.07 -17.33 -9.74
N LYS A 15 30.85 -17.63 -8.69
CA LYS A 15 31.49 -16.62 -7.84
C LYS A 15 32.57 -15.81 -8.57
N GLN A 16 33.34 -16.43 -9.47
CA GLN A 16 34.41 -15.73 -10.20
C GLN A 16 33.91 -14.90 -11.38
N THR A 17 32.76 -15.25 -11.94
CA THR A 17 32.22 -14.62 -13.15
C THR A 17 31.87 -13.15 -12.91
N LYS A 18 32.51 -12.28 -13.69
CA LYS A 18 32.22 -10.83 -13.74
C LYS A 18 31.59 -10.41 -15.05
N HIS A 19 31.75 -11.22 -16.10
CA HIS A 19 31.19 -10.97 -17.42
C HIS A 19 30.60 -12.27 -17.97
N ILE A 20 29.33 -12.25 -18.37
CA ILE A 20 28.70 -13.33 -19.14
C ILE A 20 28.59 -12.90 -20.61
N SER A 21 29.12 -13.71 -21.52
CA SER A 21 28.96 -13.55 -22.97
C SER A 21 28.12 -14.68 -23.53
N PHE A 22 26.93 -14.33 -24.02
CA PHE A 22 26.05 -15.23 -24.75
C PHE A 22 26.49 -15.29 -26.20
N GLN A 23 26.76 -16.48 -26.69
CA GLN A 23 27.30 -16.72 -28.02
C GLN A 23 26.48 -17.76 -28.77
N ASN A 24 26.37 -17.62 -30.09
CA ASN A 24 25.82 -18.67 -30.92
C ASN A 24 26.81 -19.84 -31.02
N GLY A 25 26.39 -21.04 -30.61
CA GLY A 25 27.19 -22.27 -30.75
C GLY A 25 26.63 -23.42 -29.92
N ASN A 26 27.32 -24.56 -29.98
CA ASN A 26 26.97 -25.80 -29.26
C ASN A 26 28.08 -26.25 -28.30
N ASN A 27 29.02 -25.37 -27.97
CA ASN A 27 30.14 -25.72 -27.09
C ASN A 27 29.68 -25.76 -25.63
N ALA A 28 30.42 -26.50 -24.80
CA ALA A 28 30.23 -26.44 -23.35
C ALA A 28 30.53 -25.03 -22.82
N PRO A 29 29.91 -24.61 -21.70
CA PRO A 29 30.30 -23.38 -21.01
C PRO A 29 31.79 -23.32 -20.75
N SER A 30 32.40 -22.16 -20.93
CA SER A 30 33.84 -21.96 -20.69
C SER A 30 34.08 -20.70 -19.87
N LEU A 31 34.90 -20.80 -18.82
CA LEU A 31 35.34 -19.66 -18.01
C LEU A 31 36.80 -19.33 -18.32
N SER A 32 37.08 -18.07 -18.67
CA SER A 32 38.44 -17.55 -18.78
C SER A 32 38.48 -16.12 -18.28
N SER A 33 39.41 -15.78 -17.39
CA SER A 33 39.62 -14.40 -16.91
C SER A 33 38.34 -13.70 -16.42
N ASN A 34 37.49 -14.41 -15.66
CA ASN A 34 36.18 -13.95 -15.18
C ASN A 34 35.11 -13.72 -16.27
N LEU A 35 35.39 -14.10 -17.52
CA LEU A 35 34.45 -14.15 -18.63
C LEU A 35 33.90 -15.57 -18.78
N LEU A 36 32.60 -15.72 -18.53
CA LEU A 36 31.85 -16.94 -18.77
C LEU A 36 31.20 -16.86 -20.15
N ASN A 37 31.61 -17.73 -21.06
CA ASN A 37 30.96 -17.90 -22.36
C ASN A 37 29.90 -18.99 -22.25
N ILE A 38 28.67 -18.64 -22.66
CA ILE A 38 27.53 -19.55 -22.76
C ILE A 38 27.19 -19.68 -24.23
N TYR A 39 27.20 -20.90 -24.76
CA TYR A 39 26.97 -21.16 -26.17
C TYR A 39 25.61 -21.81 -26.39
N SER A 40 24.71 -21.11 -27.07
CA SER A 40 23.42 -21.68 -27.47
C SER A 40 23.00 -21.15 -28.82
N GLN A 41 22.39 -22.02 -29.64
CA GLN A 41 21.80 -21.62 -30.91
C GLN A 41 20.51 -20.80 -30.73
N ASN A 42 19.74 -21.11 -29.68
CA ASN A 42 18.46 -20.48 -29.38
C ASN A 42 18.37 -20.16 -27.89
N TYR A 43 18.15 -18.89 -27.57
CA TYR A 43 17.83 -18.45 -26.22
C TYR A 43 16.33 -18.22 -26.10
N GLU A 44 15.68 -19.01 -25.25
CA GLU A 44 14.22 -19.04 -25.04
C GLU A 44 13.88 -19.11 -23.54
N GLY A 45 12.67 -18.67 -23.17
CA GLY A 45 12.16 -18.73 -21.81
C GLY A 45 12.75 -17.68 -20.86
N GLU A 46 12.85 -18.05 -19.59
CA GLU A 46 13.39 -17.21 -18.51
C GLU A 46 14.86 -17.54 -18.23
N ILE A 47 15.70 -16.52 -18.14
CA ILE A 47 17.11 -16.66 -17.73
C ILE A 47 17.33 -16.01 -16.37
N ASN A 48 17.79 -16.80 -15.40
CA ASN A 48 18.13 -16.35 -14.07
C ASN A 48 19.65 -16.18 -13.90
N LEU A 49 20.08 -14.93 -13.78
CA LEU A 49 21.47 -14.53 -13.53
C LEU A 49 21.74 -14.14 -12.07
N SER A 50 20.76 -14.23 -11.17
CA SER A 50 20.92 -13.93 -9.74
C SER A 50 21.99 -14.82 -9.08
N GLN A 51 22.22 -16.00 -9.64
CA GLN A 51 23.25 -16.95 -9.22
C GLN A 51 24.71 -16.45 -9.42
N PHE A 52 24.94 -15.29 -10.05
CA PHE A 52 26.26 -14.70 -10.30
C PHE A 52 26.50 -13.43 -9.46
N PRO A 53 26.97 -13.54 -8.21
CA PRO A 53 26.98 -12.41 -7.27
C PRO A 53 27.89 -11.23 -7.68
N ASN A 54 28.93 -11.50 -8.48
CA ASN A 54 29.92 -10.51 -8.91
C ASN A 54 29.74 -10.07 -10.37
N LEU A 55 28.57 -10.33 -10.96
CA LEU A 55 28.29 -10.02 -12.36
C LEU A 55 28.26 -8.50 -12.58
N ARG A 56 29.14 -8.02 -13.47
CA ARG A 56 29.29 -6.59 -13.83
C ARG A 56 28.84 -6.29 -15.25
N ARG A 57 28.94 -7.26 -16.14
CA ARG A 57 28.67 -7.11 -17.57
C ARG A 57 27.94 -8.32 -18.15
N ILE A 58 26.98 -8.04 -19.02
CA ILE A 58 26.35 -9.03 -19.89
C ILE A 58 26.60 -8.60 -21.35
N SER A 59 26.97 -9.54 -22.21
CA SER A 59 27.03 -9.29 -23.65
C SER A 59 26.36 -10.39 -24.46
N PHE A 60 25.77 -9.99 -25.59
CA PHE A 60 25.25 -10.88 -26.62
C PHE A 60 26.12 -10.71 -27.88
N ASN A 61 26.77 -11.81 -28.28
CA ASN A 61 27.74 -11.85 -29.36
C ASN A 61 27.20 -12.63 -30.56
N ASN A 62 27.55 -12.21 -31.78
CA ASN A 62 27.34 -12.88 -33.07
C ASN A 62 26.09 -13.77 -33.21
N ASN A 63 25.08 -13.27 -33.94
CA ASN A 63 23.97 -14.08 -34.48
C ASN A 63 23.23 -14.95 -33.44
N VAL A 64 23.25 -14.54 -32.16
CA VAL A 64 22.41 -15.13 -31.13
C VAL A 64 20.95 -14.93 -31.52
N GLN A 65 20.24 -16.02 -31.80
CA GLN A 65 18.80 -15.95 -32.04
C GLN A 65 18.09 -15.99 -30.69
N VAL A 66 17.35 -14.91 -30.43
CA VAL A 66 16.54 -14.76 -29.23
C VAL A 66 15.08 -14.96 -29.65
N ASN A 67 14.63 -16.21 -29.60
CA ASN A 67 13.27 -16.61 -29.98
C ASN A 67 12.49 -16.92 -28.69
N ASN A 68 11.31 -16.32 -28.50
CA ASN A 68 10.46 -16.55 -27.32
C ASN A 68 11.17 -16.33 -25.97
N PHE A 69 12.01 -15.30 -25.92
CA PHE A 69 12.75 -14.97 -24.72
C PHE A 69 11.91 -14.04 -23.85
N GLU A 70 11.49 -14.55 -22.70
CA GLU A 70 10.45 -13.93 -21.88
C GLU A 70 11.04 -12.93 -20.91
N CYS A 71 12.04 -13.35 -20.13
CA CYS A 71 12.70 -12.49 -19.16
C CYS A 71 14.17 -12.84 -18.90
N ILE A 72 14.97 -11.83 -18.53
CA ILE A 72 16.24 -12.03 -17.83
C ILE A 72 16.08 -11.45 -16.43
N ASP A 73 16.24 -12.30 -15.42
CA ASP A 73 16.34 -11.90 -14.02
C ASP A 73 17.79 -11.54 -13.67
N ILE A 74 17.99 -10.25 -13.40
CA ILE A 74 19.24 -9.65 -12.95
C ILE A 74 19.10 -9.00 -11.57
N SER A 75 18.05 -9.33 -10.82
CA SER A 75 17.62 -8.62 -9.62
C SER A 75 18.70 -8.58 -8.53
N GLU A 76 19.46 -9.67 -8.38
CA GLU A 76 20.50 -9.81 -7.35
C GLU A 76 21.91 -9.41 -7.79
N ASN A 77 22.11 -9.00 -9.05
CA ASN A 77 23.42 -8.59 -9.56
C ASN A 77 23.74 -7.14 -9.20
N MET A 78 24.11 -6.87 -7.94
CA MET A 78 24.35 -5.51 -7.43
C MET A 78 25.47 -4.76 -8.15
N GLU A 79 26.46 -5.47 -8.69
CA GLU A 79 27.59 -4.86 -9.42
C GLU A 79 27.33 -4.68 -10.92
N LEU A 80 26.17 -5.12 -11.42
CA LEU A 80 25.83 -5.02 -12.84
C LEU A 80 25.75 -3.55 -13.25
N SER A 81 26.53 -3.19 -14.26
CA SER A 81 26.61 -1.81 -14.75
C SER A 81 26.47 -1.71 -16.26
N LYS A 82 26.62 -2.83 -16.98
CA LYS A 82 26.67 -2.82 -18.44
C LYS A 82 25.96 -4.02 -19.06
N ILE A 83 25.02 -3.75 -19.98
CA ILE A 83 24.44 -4.74 -20.87
C ILE A 83 24.77 -4.36 -22.31
N VAL A 84 25.42 -5.24 -23.05
CA VAL A 84 25.82 -5.03 -24.44
C VAL A 84 24.97 -5.92 -25.34
N LEU A 85 24.02 -5.34 -26.05
CA LEU A 85 23.07 -6.09 -26.87
C LEU A 85 23.65 -6.53 -28.22
N ASN A 86 24.79 -5.97 -28.63
CA ASN A 86 25.46 -6.36 -29.84
C ASN A 86 26.96 -6.01 -29.77
N GLU A 87 27.77 -7.01 -29.41
CA GLU A 87 29.22 -6.87 -29.29
C GLU A 87 29.96 -6.92 -30.64
N SER A 88 29.32 -7.40 -31.72
CA SER A 88 29.93 -7.56 -33.05
C SER A 88 28.94 -7.30 -34.22
N SER A 89 29.34 -6.41 -35.11
CA SER A 89 28.50 -5.55 -35.97
C SER A 89 27.72 -6.19 -37.14
N ALA A 90 27.28 -7.44 -37.10
CA ALA A 90 26.60 -8.06 -38.26
C ALA A 90 25.09 -8.32 -38.09
N ALA A 91 24.61 -8.67 -36.89
CA ALA A 91 23.19 -8.93 -36.64
C ALA A 91 22.82 -8.45 -35.25
N PHE A 92 21.66 -7.82 -35.12
CA PHE A 92 21.14 -7.35 -33.83
C PHE A 92 20.35 -8.50 -33.20
N PRO A 93 20.88 -9.23 -32.21
CA PRO A 93 20.26 -10.49 -31.73
C PRO A 93 18.86 -10.28 -31.13
N LEU A 94 18.58 -9.06 -30.64
CA LEU A 94 17.31 -8.70 -30.00
C LEU A 94 16.35 -7.90 -30.90
N ARG A 95 16.59 -7.81 -32.22
CA ARG A 95 15.79 -6.96 -33.12
C ARG A 95 14.30 -7.33 -33.15
N ASN A 96 13.96 -8.58 -32.83
CA ASN A 96 12.63 -9.16 -32.96
C ASN A 96 12.08 -9.78 -31.66
N SER A 97 12.76 -9.63 -30.53
CA SER A 97 12.36 -10.25 -29.27
C SER A 97 11.65 -9.24 -28.36
N ASN A 98 10.41 -9.52 -27.96
CA ASN A 98 9.70 -8.81 -26.88
C ASN A 98 10.26 -9.19 -25.49
N CYS A 99 11.59 -9.21 -25.35
CA CYS A 99 12.26 -9.59 -24.11
C CYS A 99 11.97 -8.56 -23.03
N LYS A 100 11.43 -9.01 -21.90
CA LYS A 100 11.33 -8.20 -20.68
C LYS A 100 12.64 -8.33 -19.90
N LEU A 101 13.06 -7.26 -19.22
CA LEU A 101 14.17 -7.33 -18.27
C LEU A 101 13.57 -7.22 -16.87
N LEU A 102 13.79 -8.23 -16.03
CA LEU A 102 13.42 -8.17 -14.62
C LEU A 102 14.62 -7.61 -13.85
N ILE A 103 14.48 -6.38 -13.37
CA ILE A 103 15.55 -5.60 -12.77
C ILE A 103 15.04 -4.92 -11.50
N LYS A 104 15.86 -4.86 -10.43
CA LYS A 104 15.48 -4.09 -9.25
C LYS A 104 15.53 -2.59 -9.58
N GLU A 105 14.59 -1.83 -9.02
CA GLU A 105 14.49 -0.38 -9.24
C GLU A 105 15.82 0.36 -9.01
N ARG A 106 16.58 -0.02 -7.98
CA ARG A 106 17.91 0.54 -7.67
C ARG A 106 18.94 0.40 -8.80
N GLN A 107 18.78 -0.58 -9.70
CA GLN A 107 19.70 -0.82 -10.81
C GLN A 107 19.33 0.01 -12.06
N LEU A 108 18.15 0.63 -12.11
CA LEU A 108 17.68 1.42 -13.27
C LEU A 108 18.59 2.62 -13.57
N SER A 109 19.18 3.23 -12.55
CA SER A 109 20.09 4.38 -12.68
C SER A 109 21.55 3.97 -12.93
N GLN A 110 21.91 2.72 -12.64
CA GLN A 110 23.28 2.20 -12.70
C GLN A 110 23.59 1.46 -14.01
N VAL A 111 22.59 0.77 -14.59
CA VAL A 111 22.81 -0.08 -15.76
C VAL A 111 22.69 0.71 -17.06
N VAL A 112 23.77 0.69 -17.83
CA VAL A 112 23.81 1.28 -19.18
C VAL A 112 23.66 0.17 -20.22
N VAL A 113 22.69 0.35 -21.13
CA VAL A 113 22.48 -0.52 -22.29
C VAL A 113 23.23 0.05 -23.49
N PHE A 114 24.19 -0.71 -24.01
CA PHE A 114 24.99 -0.38 -25.20
C PHE A 114 24.49 -1.17 -26.41
N TYR A 115 24.39 -0.49 -27.56
CA TYR A 115 23.99 -1.09 -28.82
C TYR A 115 24.49 -0.31 -30.04
N HIS A 116 24.60 -0.99 -31.19
CA HIS A 116 25.07 -0.38 -32.44
C HIS A 116 23.92 -0.10 -33.40
N LYS A 117 23.62 1.17 -33.70
CA LYS A 117 22.57 1.53 -34.66
C LYS A 117 23.16 1.61 -36.07
N LEU A 118 22.59 0.86 -37.02
CA LEU A 118 22.93 0.97 -38.44
C LEU A 118 22.45 2.33 -38.98
N LYS A 119 23.35 3.03 -39.67
CA LYS A 119 23.03 4.22 -40.46
C LYS A 119 23.46 4.03 -41.90
N TYR A 120 22.70 4.66 -42.79
CA TYR A 120 23.00 4.73 -44.21
C TYR A 120 23.35 6.18 -44.56
N ALA A 121 24.50 6.40 -45.19
CA ALA A 121 24.83 7.67 -45.84
C ALA A 121 25.64 7.37 -47.11
N ASN A 122 25.32 8.08 -48.19
CA ASN A 122 26.06 7.99 -49.46
C ASN A 122 26.25 6.55 -49.99
N ASN A 123 25.19 5.73 -49.98
CA ASN A 123 25.22 4.30 -50.36
C ASN A 123 26.14 3.40 -49.54
N THR A 124 26.68 3.90 -48.43
CA THR A 124 27.49 3.12 -47.49
C THR A 124 26.74 2.98 -46.17
N SER A 125 26.75 1.77 -45.60
CA SER A 125 26.24 1.52 -44.27
C SER A 125 27.36 1.56 -43.24
N TYR A 126 27.15 2.25 -42.13
CA TYR A 126 28.09 2.27 -41.02
C TYR A 126 27.33 2.15 -39.70
N TRP A 127 28.00 1.56 -38.71
CA TRP A 127 27.44 1.32 -37.38
C TRP A 127 27.85 2.44 -36.44
N ILE A 128 26.88 2.98 -35.70
CA ILE A 128 27.14 3.99 -34.68
C ILE A 128 26.84 3.39 -33.31
N GLU A 129 27.80 3.45 -32.41
CA GLU A 129 27.59 3.11 -31.01
C GLU A 129 26.58 4.07 -30.36
N LYS A 130 25.60 3.49 -29.67
CA LYS A 130 24.57 4.17 -28.93
C LYS A 130 24.48 3.57 -27.54
N TYR A 131 24.11 4.39 -26.58
CA TYR A 131 23.86 3.97 -25.21
C TYR A 131 22.56 4.59 -24.70
N LYS A 132 21.91 3.91 -23.76
CA LYS A 132 20.72 4.38 -23.04
C LYS A 132 20.79 3.95 -21.58
N LEU A 133 20.35 4.83 -20.69
CA LEU A 133 20.11 4.50 -19.27
C LEU A 133 18.73 3.86 -19.15
N LEU A 134 18.61 2.77 -18.38
CA LEU A 134 17.33 2.09 -18.19
C LEU A 134 16.28 2.97 -17.48
N GLY A 135 16.70 3.77 -16.50
CA GLY A 135 15.82 4.71 -15.77
C GLY A 135 15.29 5.90 -16.58
N LYS A 136 15.59 5.99 -17.89
CA LYS A 136 15.01 7.00 -18.80
C LYS A 136 13.92 6.43 -19.72
N GLN A 137 13.42 5.22 -19.43
CA GLN A 137 12.27 4.62 -20.12
C GLN A 137 10.99 4.77 -19.28
N GLU A 138 9.81 4.80 -19.93
CA GLU A 138 8.53 4.56 -19.26
C GLU A 138 8.53 3.09 -18.78
N VAL A 139 8.94 2.86 -17.53
CA VAL A 139 8.91 1.54 -16.91
C VAL A 139 7.53 1.36 -16.29
N LEU A 140 6.77 0.36 -16.73
CA LEU A 140 5.61 -0.16 -15.98
C LEU A 140 6.14 -0.85 -14.71
N PRO A 141 5.81 -0.38 -13.50
CA PRO A 141 6.29 -1.00 -12.28
C PRO A 141 5.68 -2.39 -12.13
N TYR A 142 6.48 -3.43 -12.30
CA TYR A 142 6.14 -4.77 -11.84
C TYR A 142 6.52 -4.85 -10.34
N ALA A 143 5.51 -5.10 -9.51
CA ALA A 143 5.65 -5.16 -8.06
C ALA A 143 6.59 -6.30 -7.63
N PHE A 144 7.44 -5.99 -6.65
CA PHE A 144 8.44 -6.87 -6.05
C PHE A 144 7.81 -8.09 -5.35
N VAL A 145 8.32 -9.30 -5.65
CA VAL A 145 8.15 -10.52 -4.85
C VAL A 145 9.53 -11.06 -4.51
N GLU A 146 10.30 -10.35 -3.67
CA GLU A 146 11.65 -10.84 -3.33
C GLU A 146 12.15 -10.40 -1.96
N ASN A 147 11.27 -10.35 -0.97
CA ASN A 147 11.68 -10.13 0.42
C ASN A 147 10.82 -10.85 1.46
N GLY A 148 10.10 -11.93 1.14
CA GLY A 148 9.16 -12.58 2.09
C GLY A 148 9.69 -12.76 3.52
N LYS A 149 10.96 -13.16 3.71
CA LYS A 149 11.56 -13.31 5.06
C LYS A 149 11.96 -12.00 5.74
N LYS A 150 12.33 -10.96 4.98
CA LYS A 150 12.55 -9.60 5.53
C LYS A 150 11.23 -8.86 5.74
N MET A 151 10.24 -9.18 4.92
CA MET A 151 8.88 -8.67 4.98
C MET A 151 8.19 -9.23 6.21
N GLU A 152 8.27 -10.54 6.49
CA GLU A 152 7.78 -11.13 7.74
C GLU A 152 8.46 -10.52 8.99
N GLN A 153 9.77 -10.27 8.93
CA GLN A 153 10.48 -9.61 10.04
C GLN A 153 10.04 -8.15 10.22
N LEU A 154 9.89 -7.41 9.12
CA LEU A 154 9.39 -6.04 9.12
C LEU A 154 7.92 -5.97 9.52
N GLU A 155 7.09 -6.92 9.11
CA GLU A 155 5.67 -7.06 9.48
C GLU A 155 5.55 -7.35 10.97
N ALA A 156 6.37 -8.27 11.51
CA ALA A 156 6.42 -8.54 12.94
C ALA A 156 6.92 -7.32 13.75
N GLU A 157 7.88 -6.57 13.22
CA GLU A 157 8.38 -5.34 13.86
C GLU A 157 7.34 -4.21 13.79
N ILE A 158 6.65 -4.05 12.66
CA ILE A 158 5.52 -3.13 12.47
C ILE A 158 4.37 -3.50 13.41
N GLU A 159 4.04 -4.78 13.54
CA GLU A 159 2.96 -5.23 14.42
C GLU A 159 3.30 -4.97 15.90
N LYS A 160 4.56 -5.19 16.29
CA LYS A 160 5.05 -4.86 17.64
C LYS A 160 5.07 -3.35 17.90
N LEU A 161 5.47 -2.55 16.91
CA LEU A 161 5.41 -1.08 16.98
C LEU A 161 3.96 -0.59 17.07
N ASN A 162 3.04 -1.16 16.29
CA ASN A 162 1.63 -0.82 16.32
C ASN A 162 0.98 -1.15 17.66
N GLN A 163 1.33 -2.30 18.27
CA GLN A 163 0.90 -2.63 19.63
C GLN A 163 1.42 -1.62 20.66
N SER A 164 2.70 -1.26 20.59
CA SER A 164 3.30 -0.25 21.47
C SER A 164 2.67 1.14 21.29
N ILE A 165 2.36 1.54 20.05
CA ILE A 165 1.66 2.79 19.75
C ILE A 165 0.24 2.75 20.32
N ALA A 166 -0.51 1.66 20.12
CA ALA A 166 -1.86 1.52 20.65
C ALA A 166 -1.89 1.57 22.19
N GLU A 167 -0.92 0.95 22.87
CA GLU A 167 -0.77 1.05 24.32
C GLU A 167 -0.49 2.49 24.77
N LYS A 168 0.42 3.20 24.07
CA LYS A 168 0.72 4.59 24.38
C LYS A 168 -0.43 5.54 24.08
N ASP A 169 -1.18 5.31 23.01
CA ASP A 169 -2.37 6.09 22.67
C ASP A 169 -3.45 5.91 23.73
N GLN A 170 -3.69 4.68 24.21
CA GLN A 170 -4.59 4.44 25.35
C GLN A 170 -4.13 5.17 26.61
N GLN A 171 -2.81 5.19 26.87
CA GLN A 171 -2.24 5.90 28.01
C GLN A 171 -2.39 7.43 27.86
N ILE A 172 -2.16 7.98 26.67
CA ILE A 172 -2.36 9.40 26.38
C ILE A 172 -3.85 9.77 26.49
N GLU A 173 -4.75 8.93 26.01
CA GLU A 173 -6.20 9.12 26.12
C GLU A 173 -6.64 9.16 27.58
N SER A 174 -6.10 8.26 28.41
CA SER A 174 -6.36 8.24 29.86
C SER A 174 -5.86 9.49 30.56
N LEU A 175 -4.64 9.94 30.24
CA LEU A 175 -4.05 11.15 30.81
C LEU A 175 -4.76 12.43 30.32
N LYS A 176 -5.21 12.47 29.06
CA LYS A 176 -6.05 13.57 28.56
C LYS A 176 -7.38 13.63 29.27
N LYS A 177 -8.05 12.48 29.45
CA LYS A 177 -9.30 12.41 30.22
C LYS A 177 -9.09 12.87 31.67
N GLU A 178 -7.99 12.45 32.31
CA GLU A 178 -7.66 12.89 33.67
C GLU A 178 -7.41 14.41 33.71
N ASN A 179 -6.67 14.95 32.74
CA ASN A 179 -6.36 16.38 32.68
C ASN A 179 -7.56 17.25 32.29
N GLU A 180 -8.48 16.75 31.46
CA GLU A 180 -9.77 17.40 31.14
C GLU A 180 -10.77 17.33 32.29
N GLN A 181 -10.68 16.30 33.14
CA GLN A 181 -11.51 16.15 34.34
C GLN A 181 -10.93 16.88 35.55
N THR A 182 -9.65 17.25 35.55
CA THR A 182 -9.03 17.97 36.66
C THR A 182 -9.40 19.46 36.56
N PRO A 183 -10.14 20.02 37.53
CA PRO A 183 -10.48 21.43 37.51
C PRO A 183 -9.22 22.28 37.53
N THR A 184 -9.11 23.25 36.62
CA THR A 184 -8.01 24.22 36.68
C THR A 184 -8.09 25.02 37.98
N LEU A 185 -6.94 25.54 38.45
CA LEU A 185 -6.88 26.35 39.68
C LEU A 185 -7.87 27.55 39.65
N SER A 186 -8.16 28.08 38.45
CA SER A 186 -9.15 29.14 38.24
C SER A 186 -10.58 28.64 38.44
N GLN A 187 -10.94 27.49 37.87
CA GLN A 187 -12.26 26.87 38.05
C GLN A 187 -12.48 26.44 39.50
N PHE A 188 -11.42 25.99 40.19
CA PHE A 188 -11.50 25.66 41.62
C PHE A 188 -11.74 26.90 42.48
N LYS A 189 -11.13 28.05 42.14
CA LYS A 189 -11.40 29.32 42.83
C LYS A 189 -12.82 29.81 42.62
N GLU A 190 -13.34 29.77 41.39
CA GLU A 190 -14.75 30.09 41.12
C GLU A 190 -15.71 29.16 41.88
N LEU A 191 -15.42 27.85 41.91
CA LEU A 191 -16.21 26.89 42.67
C LEU A 191 -16.19 27.20 44.17
N VAL A 192 -15.04 27.57 44.74
CA VAL A 192 -14.92 27.96 46.15
C VAL A 192 -15.71 29.26 46.41
N GLU A 193 -15.67 30.23 45.51
CA GLU A 193 -16.45 31.47 45.64
C GLU A 193 -17.96 31.21 45.56
N ILE A 194 -18.41 30.28 44.72
CA ILE A 194 -19.82 29.87 44.64
C ILE A 194 -20.22 29.11 45.91
N VAL A 195 -19.46 28.08 46.30
CA VAL A 195 -19.78 27.16 47.42
C VAL A 195 -19.75 27.84 48.78
N PHE A 196 -18.85 28.81 48.98
CA PHE A 196 -18.68 29.50 50.26
C PHE A 196 -19.20 30.94 50.25
N SER A 197 -20.03 31.32 49.26
CA SER A 197 -20.68 32.62 49.25
C SER A 197 -21.61 32.77 50.45
N PRO A 198 -21.45 33.82 51.27
CA PRO A 198 -22.34 34.06 52.41
C PRO A 198 -23.72 34.41 51.86
N ASN A 199 -24.71 33.54 52.12
CA ASN A 199 -26.14 33.62 51.76
C ASN A 199 -26.66 32.71 50.63
N THR A 200 -25.91 31.68 50.22
CA THR A 200 -26.42 30.70 49.24
C THR A 200 -26.52 29.30 49.85
N ASP A 201 -27.76 28.84 50.05
CA ASP A 201 -28.05 27.42 50.28
C ASP A 201 -28.01 26.73 48.91
N LEU A 202 -26.85 26.17 48.55
CA LEU A 202 -26.62 25.61 47.22
C LEU A 202 -27.28 24.25 47.09
N ASP A 203 -28.44 24.25 46.43
CA ASP A 203 -29.07 23.02 45.96
C ASP A 203 -28.34 22.49 44.70
N PHE A 204 -27.30 21.70 44.93
CA PHE A 204 -26.55 21.02 43.87
C PHE A 204 -27.43 20.11 43.00
N ASN A 205 -28.55 19.60 43.51
CA ASN A 205 -29.47 18.79 42.71
C ASN A 205 -30.22 19.67 41.71
N SER A 206 -30.65 20.86 42.14
CA SER A 206 -31.24 21.87 41.25
C SER A 206 -30.25 22.32 40.17
N LEU A 207 -29.01 22.64 40.55
CA LEU A 207 -27.95 23.03 39.60
C LEU A 207 -27.63 21.89 38.61
N LYS A 208 -27.52 20.65 39.08
CA LYS A 208 -27.29 19.47 38.24
C LYS A 208 -28.44 19.27 37.24
N LYS A 209 -29.67 19.50 37.66
CA LYS A 209 -30.87 19.43 36.81
C LYS A 209 -30.85 20.54 35.75
N GLU A 210 -30.57 21.78 36.14
CA GLU A 210 -30.53 22.93 35.22
C GLU A 210 -29.42 22.79 34.17
N ILE A 211 -28.21 22.36 34.58
CA ILE A 211 -27.11 22.06 33.65
C ILE A 211 -27.52 20.98 32.64
N LYS A 212 -28.24 19.94 33.10
CA LYS A 212 -28.73 18.86 32.24
C LYS A 212 -29.79 19.35 31.26
N GLU A 213 -30.76 20.14 31.72
CA GLU A 213 -31.79 20.77 30.88
C GLU A 213 -31.17 21.68 29.82
N LEU A 214 -30.19 22.51 30.20
CA LEU A 214 -29.43 23.34 29.28
C LEU A 214 -28.70 22.50 28.23
N LYS A 215 -27.96 21.46 28.65
CA LYS A 215 -27.28 20.55 27.72
C LYS A 215 -28.27 19.90 26.74
N LEU A 216 -29.41 19.43 27.22
CA LEU A 216 -30.43 18.81 26.38
C LEU A 216 -31.04 19.81 25.38
N LYS A 217 -31.29 21.06 25.81
CA LYS A 217 -31.78 22.15 24.96
C LYS A 217 -30.81 22.49 23.82
N PHE A 218 -29.50 22.36 24.04
CA PHE A 218 -28.50 22.57 22.99
C PHE A 218 -28.28 21.34 22.10
N TYR A 219 -28.20 20.14 22.68
CA TYR A 219 -27.87 18.91 21.95
C TYR A 219 -29.02 18.40 21.09
N LEU A 220 -30.28 18.55 21.52
CA LEU A 220 -31.42 17.97 20.82
C LEU A 220 -31.67 18.61 19.44
N PRO A 221 -31.64 19.95 19.28
CA PRO A 221 -31.73 20.57 17.96
C PRO A 221 -30.54 20.20 17.05
N TYR A 222 -29.34 20.08 17.62
CA TYR A 222 -28.14 19.70 16.87
C TYR A 222 -28.25 18.27 16.33
N PHE A 223 -28.62 17.31 17.18
CA PHE A 223 -28.85 15.92 16.76
C PHE A 223 -29.92 15.81 15.68
N GLN A 224 -31.03 16.54 15.81
CA GLN A 224 -32.10 16.50 14.81
C GLN A 224 -31.59 17.00 13.45
N LYS A 225 -30.82 18.09 13.43
CA LYS A 225 -30.21 18.63 12.21
C LYS A 225 -29.28 17.62 11.54
N GLU A 226 -28.42 16.96 12.30
CA GLU A 226 -27.50 15.94 11.78
C GLU A 226 -28.26 14.71 11.27
N LYS A 227 -29.31 14.29 11.97
CA LYS A 227 -30.19 13.19 11.55
C LYS A 227 -30.90 13.47 10.23
N ASP A 228 -31.42 14.68 10.06
CA ASP A 228 -32.09 15.11 8.83
C ASP A 228 -31.09 15.16 7.66
N ALA A 229 -29.87 15.69 7.89
CA ALA A 229 -28.80 15.71 6.91
C ALA A 229 -28.38 14.29 6.48
N PHE A 230 -28.23 13.38 7.45
CA PHE A 230 -27.89 11.98 7.18
C PHE A 230 -29.00 11.24 6.41
N THR A 231 -30.27 11.49 6.74
CA THR A 231 -31.41 10.91 6.02
C THR A 231 -31.44 11.36 4.56
N LYS A 232 -31.07 12.61 4.29
CA LYS A 232 -30.93 13.13 2.93
C LYS A 232 -29.79 12.43 2.19
N LEU A 233 -28.62 12.26 2.81
CA LEU A 233 -27.50 11.54 2.21
C LEU A 233 -27.86 10.08 1.86
N ILE A 234 -28.62 9.39 2.72
CA ILE A 234 -29.10 8.04 2.42
C ILE A 234 -30.02 8.06 1.20
N THR A 235 -30.97 9.00 1.14
CA THR A 235 -31.90 9.13 0.01
C THR A 235 -31.15 9.36 -1.30
N ASP A 236 -30.22 10.32 -1.33
CA ASP A 236 -29.42 10.64 -2.51
C ASP A 236 -28.59 9.42 -2.97
N ALA A 237 -27.98 8.69 -2.03
CA ALA A 237 -27.22 7.48 -2.33
C ALA A 237 -28.10 6.32 -2.83
N LYS A 238 -29.32 6.16 -2.30
CA LYS A 238 -30.28 5.17 -2.78
C LYS A 238 -30.73 5.46 -4.21
N GLU A 239 -31.03 6.72 -4.51
CA GLU A 239 -31.40 7.16 -5.85
C GLU A 239 -30.26 6.89 -6.86
N LYS A 240 -29.01 7.18 -6.47
CA LYS A 240 -27.82 6.94 -7.30
C LYS A 240 -27.50 5.45 -7.48
N ALA A 241 -27.66 4.64 -6.43
CA ALA A 241 -27.44 3.20 -6.47
C ALA A 241 -28.49 2.45 -7.33
N GLY A 242 -29.71 2.99 -7.39
CA GLY A 242 -30.84 2.38 -8.09
C GLY A 242 -31.44 1.18 -7.35
N THR A 243 -32.56 0.68 -7.86
CA THR A 243 -33.45 -0.28 -7.17
C THR A 243 -32.77 -1.61 -6.83
N HIS A 244 -31.74 -2.01 -7.58
CA HIS A 244 -31.02 -3.26 -7.35
C HIS A 244 -30.01 -3.16 -6.21
N LEU A 245 -29.35 -2.01 -6.06
CA LEU A 245 -28.29 -1.80 -5.08
C LEU A 245 -28.74 -1.11 -3.79
N GLU A 246 -29.93 -0.50 -3.77
CA GLU A 246 -30.53 0.08 -2.56
C GLU A 246 -30.56 -0.90 -1.38
N LYS A 247 -30.89 -2.17 -1.64
CA LYS A 247 -30.94 -3.20 -0.58
C LYS A 247 -29.56 -3.46 0.02
N PHE A 248 -28.52 -3.46 -0.81
CA PHE A 248 -27.13 -3.62 -0.36
C PHE A 248 -26.67 -2.41 0.45
N LEU A 249 -27.11 -1.20 0.10
CA LEU A 249 -26.84 0.01 0.90
C LEU A 249 -27.52 -0.07 2.27
N GLY A 250 -28.77 -0.54 2.33
CA GLY A 250 -29.45 -0.79 3.60
C GLY A 250 -28.71 -1.80 4.49
N LEU A 251 -28.23 -2.90 3.88
CA LEU A 251 -27.44 -3.91 4.59
C LEU A 251 -26.10 -3.36 5.08
N LEU A 252 -25.39 -2.57 4.27
CA LEU A 252 -24.15 -1.93 4.65
C LEU A 252 -24.32 -1.09 5.94
N LEU A 253 -25.32 -0.21 5.96
CA LEU A 253 -25.60 0.66 7.10
C LEU A 253 -26.04 -0.14 8.34
N GLN A 254 -26.80 -1.22 8.13
CA GLN A 254 -27.22 -2.09 9.23
C GLN A 254 -26.03 -2.83 9.86
N ILE A 255 -25.12 -3.36 9.04
CA ILE A 255 -23.92 -4.06 9.51
C ILE A 255 -23.01 -3.09 10.25
N GLN A 256 -22.77 -1.89 9.70
CA GLN A 256 -21.95 -0.91 10.39
C GLN A 256 -22.53 -0.53 11.76
N LYS A 257 -23.85 -0.33 11.85
CA LYS A 257 -24.53 -0.07 13.12
C LYS A 257 -24.28 -1.21 14.13
N GLN A 258 -24.42 -2.46 13.71
CA GLN A 258 -24.16 -3.61 14.59
C GLN A 258 -22.71 -3.70 15.03
N ILE A 259 -21.75 -3.42 14.14
CA ILE A 259 -20.33 -3.39 14.45
C ILE A 259 -20.05 -2.38 15.56
N ILE A 260 -20.60 -1.17 15.44
CA ILE A 260 -20.40 -0.09 16.41
C ILE A 260 -21.08 -0.44 17.74
N GLU A 261 -22.36 -0.86 17.72
CA GLU A 261 -23.11 -1.18 18.94
C GLU A 261 -22.52 -2.36 19.72
N ARG A 262 -21.88 -3.32 19.04
CA ARG A 262 -21.23 -4.48 19.65
C ARG A 262 -19.74 -4.28 19.93
N GLN A 263 -19.19 -3.10 19.63
CA GLN A 263 -17.76 -2.80 19.74
C GLN A 263 -16.88 -3.79 18.96
N GLN A 264 -17.36 -4.28 17.82
CA GLN A 264 -16.70 -5.25 16.95
C GLN A 264 -15.88 -4.58 15.84
N GLU A 265 -15.42 -3.35 16.05
CA GLU A 265 -14.67 -2.60 15.03
C GLU A 265 -13.34 -3.28 14.65
N SER A 266 -12.74 -4.05 15.56
CA SER A 266 -11.54 -4.86 15.34
C SER A 266 -11.82 -6.28 14.85
N ASP A 267 -13.09 -6.69 14.73
CA ASP A 267 -13.48 -8.03 14.30
C ASP A 267 -13.28 -8.18 12.79
N SER A 268 -12.35 -9.06 12.40
CA SER A 268 -11.98 -9.27 10.99
C SER A 268 -13.12 -9.84 10.15
N PHE A 269 -14.02 -10.64 10.74
CA PHE A 269 -15.18 -11.18 10.05
C PHE A 269 -16.21 -10.07 9.78
N ALA A 270 -16.48 -9.23 10.78
CA ALA A 270 -17.42 -8.13 10.64
C ALA A 270 -16.91 -7.07 9.64
N GLN A 271 -15.61 -6.74 9.67
CA GLN A 271 -14.97 -5.88 8.68
C GLN A 271 -14.97 -6.49 7.27
N GLY A 272 -14.80 -7.82 7.16
CA GLY A 272 -14.89 -8.54 5.90
C GLY A 272 -16.29 -8.45 5.27
N GLN A 273 -17.34 -8.57 6.09
CA GLN A 273 -18.73 -8.37 5.62
C GLN A 273 -18.96 -6.93 5.14
N LEU A 274 -18.54 -5.94 5.92
CA LEU A 274 -18.69 -4.52 5.58
C LEU A 274 -17.97 -4.19 4.26
N SER A 275 -16.75 -4.69 4.08
CA SER A 275 -15.96 -4.52 2.85
C SER A 275 -16.62 -5.15 1.62
N ALA A 276 -17.23 -6.34 1.77
CA ALA A 276 -17.91 -7.00 0.67
C ALA A 276 -19.09 -6.16 0.13
N TYR A 277 -19.89 -5.56 1.02
CA TYR A 277 -20.99 -4.67 0.63
C TYR A 277 -20.48 -3.36 0.01
N GLN A 278 -19.38 -2.80 0.52
CA GLN A 278 -18.76 -1.62 -0.11
C GLN A 278 -18.30 -1.91 -1.54
N ILE A 279 -17.66 -3.06 -1.79
CA ILE A 279 -17.21 -3.46 -3.13
C ILE A 279 -18.40 -3.58 -4.09
N ILE A 280 -19.51 -4.19 -3.66
CA ILE A 280 -20.73 -4.30 -4.48
C ILE A 280 -21.32 -2.92 -4.79
N LEU A 281 -21.35 -2.03 -3.81
CA LEU A 281 -21.92 -0.69 -3.98
C LEU A 281 -21.05 0.24 -4.82
N GLN A 282 -19.74 -0.04 -4.93
CA GLN A 282 -18.81 0.71 -5.78
C GLN A 282 -19.11 0.60 -7.28
N GLU A 283 -20.00 -0.30 -7.69
CA GLU A 283 -20.51 -0.33 -9.07
C GLU A 283 -21.27 0.96 -9.46
N LYS A 284 -21.83 1.67 -8.47
CA LYS A 284 -22.67 2.87 -8.70
C LYS A 284 -22.36 4.06 -7.79
N LEU A 285 -21.78 3.81 -6.62
CA LEU A 285 -21.42 4.83 -5.63
C LEU A 285 -19.91 4.97 -5.57
N GLU A 286 -19.40 6.19 -5.48
CA GLU A 286 -17.97 6.39 -5.31
C GLU A 286 -17.52 5.98 -3.91
N TYR A 287 -16.26 5.55 -3.79
CA TYR A 287 -15.69 5.16 -2.51
C TYR A 287 -15.83 6.27 -1.46
N ASP A 288 -15.54 7.52 -1.84
CA ASP A 288 -15.61 8.68 -0.94
C ASP A 288 -17.05 8.95 -0.46
N GLU A 289 -18.05 8.71 -1.30
CA GLU A 289 -19.47 8.83 -0.93
C GLU A 289 -19.86 7.77 0.10
N LEU A 290 -19.39 6.53 -0.10
CA LEU A 290 -19.60 5.43 0.85
C LEU A 290 -18.90 5.72 2.19
N GLN A 291 -17.65 6.18 2.18
CA GLN A 291 -16.94 6.55 3.40
C GLN A 291 -17.62 7.70 4.14
N LYS A 292 -18.12 8.70 3.41
CA LYS A 292 -18.89 9.79 3.99
C LYS A 292 -20.15 9.29 4.71
N LEU A 293 -20.93 8.41 4.08
CA LEU A 293 -22.10 7.79 4.71
C LEU A 293 -21.76 7.05 6.00
N LEU A 294 -20.70 6.23 5.95
CA LEU A 294 -20.28 5.43 7.10
C LEU A 294 -19.77 6.31 8.26
N ASN A 295 -19.01 7.36 7.96
CA ASN A 295 -18.51 8.29 8.96
C ASN A 295 -19.64 9.10 9.61
N GLU A 296 -20.61 9.58 8.83
CA GLU A 296 -21.78 10.28 9.36
C GLU A 296 -22.66 9.36 10.21
N GLN A 297 -22.81 8.08 9.83
CA GLN A 297 -23.52 7.11 10.66
C GLN A 297 -22.84 6.92 12.02
N LYS A 298 -21.51 6.76 12.05
CA LYS A 298 -20.74 6.62 13.28
C LYS A 298 -20.87 7.86 14.18
N LYS A 299 -20.79 9.05 13.59
CA LYS A 299 -21.00 10.32 14.30
C LYS A 299 -22.43 10.41 14.88
N LEU A 300 -23.44 10.03 14.11
CA LEU A 300 -24.84 10.07 14.55
C LEU A 300 -25.10 9.12 15.71
N LEU A 301 -24.54 7.91 15.67
CA LEU A 301 -24.66 6.92 16.75
C LEU A 301 -24.01 7.43 18.05
N ALA A 302 -22.84 8.05 17.97
CA ALA A 302 -22.20 8.67 19.13
C ALA A 302 -23.04 9.80 19.75
N LEU A 303 -23.68 10.64 18.91
CA LEU A 303 -24.60 11.68 19.38
C LEU A 303 -25.87 11.10 20.01
N GLU A 304 -26.41 10.01 19.45
CA GLU A 304 -27.56 9.31 20.00
C GLU A 304 -27.26 8.75 21.39
N GLU A 305 -26.08 8.15 21.59
CA GLU A 305 -25.63 7.64 22.89
C GLU A 305 -25.49 8.76 23.94
N GLN A 306 -24.88 9.90 23.55
CA GLN A 306 -24.79 11.07 24.43
C GLN A 306 -26.18 11.60 24.83
N LEU A 307 -27.13 11.63 23.90
CA LEU A 307 -28.51 12.02 24.18
C LEU A 307 -29.19 11.04 25.12
N ARG A 308 -29.03 9.72 24.92
CA ARG A 308 -29.58 8.71 25.83
C ARG A 308 -29.07 8.90 27.25
N PHE A 309 -27.76 9.16 27.43
CA PHE A 309 -27.18 9.47 28.75
C PHE A 309 -27.79 10.74 29.38
N LEU A 310 -28.03 11.78 28.57
CA LEU A 310 -28.71 12.99 29.01
C LEU A 310 -30.21 12.77 29.29
N GLN A 311 -30.83 11.70 28.80
CA GLN A 311 -32.25 11.40 29.00
C GLN A 311 -32.50 10.36 30.11
N SER A 312 -31.58 9.41 30.35
CA SER A 312 -31.78 8.28 31.27
C SER A 312 -31.85 8.68 32.75
N ASN A 313 -31.21 9.77 33.16
CA ASN A 313 -31.22 10.22 34.57
C ASN A 313 -32.45 11.07 34.94
N THR A 314 -33.61 10.83 34.32
CA THR A 314 -34.83 11.63 34.53
C THR A 314 -35.88 10.89 35.37
N GLU A 315 -35.69 9.60 35.63
CA GLU A 315 -36.62 8.76 36.40
C GLU A 315 -36.15 8.46 37.84
N ASP A 316 -34.87 8.61 38.17
CA ASP A 316 -34.31 8.29 39.51
C ASP A 316 -34.34 9.44 40.54
N LEU A 317 -35.04 10.55 40.25
CA LEU A 317 -35.14 11.71 41.16
C LEU A 317 -36.57 11.93 41.70
N SER A 318 -37.44 10.93 41.59
CA SER A 318 -38.85 11.00 41.98
C SER A 318 -39.29 9.92 42.99
N ASN A 319 -38.37 9.35 43.77
CA ASN A 319 -38.69 8.50 44.93
C ASN A 319 -38.06 9.01 46.22
#